data_AF-L8FP68-F1
#
_entry.id   AF-L8FP68-F1
#
_cell.length_a   1.000
_cell.length_b   1.000
_cell.length_c   1.000
_cell.angle_alpha   90.00
_cell.angle_beta   90.00
_cell.angle_gamma   90.00
#
_symmetry.space_group_name_H-M   'P 1'
#
loop_
_entity.id
_entity.type
_entity.pdbx_description
1 polymer ?
#
loop_
_entity_poly.entity_id
_entity_poly.type
_entity_poly.pdbx_seq_one_letter_code
_entity_poly.pdbx_strand_id
1 'polypeptide(L)'
;MANTFLFAQGIDIGGSLAERDMADTALEILAEAAARGCEILLPVDFVVATEVRPGAAARLVVAGQPLSAGDKILDAGPASVARLVDALTASKTLIWNGPLGVFEVPPFDTATVAVAHHAAALARAGVLTAVGGGGDTVAALHHAGVAEDMTFVSTAGGAFLEWMEGKPLPGVEVLRAA
;
A
#
# COMPACT_ATOMS: atom_id res chain seq x y z
N MET A 1 -5.46 -5.05 3.16
CA MET A 1 -5.11 -4.36 4.42
C MET A 1 -6.04 -3.18 4.73
N ALA A 2 -6.09 -2.11 3.91
CA ALA A 2 -6.85 -0.89 4.24
C ALA A 2 -8.33 -1.12 4.62
N ASN A 3 -9.02 -2.05 3.95
CA ASN A 3 -10.40 -2.40 4.25
C ASN A 3 -10.62 -2.87 5.70
N THR A 4 -9.64 -3.52 6.35
CA THR A 4 -9.73 -3.92 7.76
C THR A 4 -9.78 -2.68 8.66
N PHE A 5 -8.93 -1.69 8.42
CA PHE A 5 -8.93 -0.42 9.15
C PHE A 5 -10.23 0.37 8.92
N LEU A 6 -10.68 0.46 7.67
CA LEU A 6 -11.93 1.13 7.31
C LEU A 6 -13.14 0.46 7.99
N PHE A 7 -13.22 -0.87 7.93
CA PHE A 7 -14.26 -1.64 8.60
C PHE A 7 -14.24 -1.41 10.13
N ALA A 8 -13.06 -1.43 10.75
CA ALA A 8 -12.92 -1.19 12.17
C ALA A 8 -13.37 0.23 12.59
N GLN A 9 -13.23 1.21 11.70
CA GLN A 9 -13.75 2.57 11.88
C GLN A 9 -15.25 2.72 11.57
N GLY A 10 -15.94 1.62 11.22
CA GLY A 10 -17.36 1.62 10.87
C GLY A 10 -17.67 2.14 9.46
N ILE A 11 -16.65 2.26 8.60
CA ILE A 11 -16.85 2.62 7.19
C ILE A 11 -17.37 1.40 6.43
N ASP A 12 -18.39 1.61 5.61
CA ASP A 12 -18.94 0.57 4.75
C ASP A 12 -17.91 0.16 3.68
N ILE A 13 -17.56 -1.13 3.68
CA ILE A 13 -16.63 -1.75 2.72
C ILE A 13 -17.36 -2.73 1.78
N GLY A 14 -18.68 -2.82 1.83
CA GLY A 14 -19.45 -3.78 1.03
C GLY A 14 -18.97 -5.23 1.19
N GLY A 15 -18.80 -5.92 0.07
CA GLY A 15 -18.27 -7.28 -0.04
C GLY A 15 -16.75 -7.34 -0.22
N SER A 16 -16.02 -6.29 0.16
CA SER A 16 -14.55 -6.24 0.06
C SER A 16 -13.87 -7.17 1.06
N LEU A 17 -12.68 -7.64 0.70
CA LEU A 17 -11.86 -8.49 1.58
C LEU A 17 -11.33 -7.67 2.76
N ALA A 18 -11.54 -8.17 3.97
CA ALA A 18 -11.04 -7.63 5.23
C ALA A 18 -10.89 -8.75 6.28
N GLU A 19 -9.90 -8.62 7.15
CA GLU A 19 -9.69 -9.46 8.33
C GLU A 19 -10.53 -8.91 9.48
N ARG A 20 -11.82 -9.25 9.50
CA ARG A 20 -12.80 -8.63 10.41
C ARG A 20 -12.55 -8.97 11.88
N ASP A 21 -11.89 -10.09 12.15
CA ASP A 21 -11.42 -10.52 13.47
C ASP A 21 -10.25 -9.69 13.99
N MET A 22 -9.53 -8.97 13.12
CA MET A 22 -8.43 -8.07 13.47
C MET A 22 -8.89 -6.61 13.65
N ALA A 23 -10.20 -6.35 13.74
CA ALA A 23 -10.73 -4.99 13.86
C ALA A 23 -10.22 -4.27 15.12
N ASP A 24 -10.20 -4.94 16.28
CA ASP A 24 -9.70 -4.37 17.53
C ASP A 24 -8.20 -4.02 17.41
N THR A 25 -7.40 -4.93 16.85
CA THR A 25 -5.98 -4.70 16.56
C THR A 25 -5.77 -3.49 15.65
N ALA A 26 -6.60 -3.32 14.62
CA ALA A 26 -6.51 -2.16 13.72
C ALA A 26 -6.80 -0.85 14.45
N LEU A 27 -7.76 -0.82 15.38
CA LEU A 27 -8.05 0.35 16.22
C LEU A 27 -6.90 0.65 17.19
N GLU A 28 -6.30 -0.38 17.79
CA GLU A 28 -5.12 -0.24 18.65
C GLU A 28 -3.94 0.37 17.88
N ILE A 29 -3.67 -0.10 16.66
CA ILE A 29 -2.62 0.46 15.79
C ILE A 29 -2.87 1.93 15.47
N LEU A 30 -4.12 2.30 15.14
CA LEU A 30 -4.50 3.69 14.88
C LEU A 30 -4.28 4.59 16.11
N ALA A 31 -4.64 4.10 17.30
CA ALA A 31 -4.47 4.83 18.55
C ALA A 31 -2.99 5.01 18.91
N GLU A 32 -2.18 3.96 18.77
CA GLU A 32 -0.74 4.00 19.05
C GLU A 32 0.00 4.93 18.08
N ALA A 33 -0.36 4.90 16.78
CA ALA A 33 0.20 5.80 15.79
C ALA A 33 -0.11 7.27 16.15
N ALA A 34 -1.36 7.57 16.48
CA ALA A 34 -1.77 8.92 16.89
C ALA A 34 -1.02 9.38 18.16
N ALA A 35 -0.86 8.51 19.16
CA ALA A 35 -0.13 8.82 20.38
C ALA A 35 1.36 9.14 20.14
N ARG A 36 1.95 8.59 19.07
CA ARG A 36 3.34 8.83 18.65
C ARG A 36 3.50 9.95 17.63
N GLY A 37 2.41 10.62 17.22
CA GLY A 37 2.45 11.61 16.14
C GLY A 37 2.79 10.99 14.77
N CYS A 38 2.51 9.69 14.59
CA CYS A 38 2.62 8.99 13.32
C CYS A 38 1.27 9.08 12.60
N GLU A 39 1.26 9.68 11.42
CA GLU A 39 0.05 9.77 10.60
C GLU A 39 -0.15 8.46 9.81
N ILE A 40 -1.35 7.87 9.93
CA ILE A 40 -1.79 6.76 9.08
C ILE A 40 -2.72 7.29 8.00
N LEU A 41 -2.27 7.22 6.75
CA LEU A 41 -3.04 7.61 5.57
C LEU A 41 -3.89 6.44 5.08
N LEU A 42 -5.17 6.43 5.43
CA LEU A 42 -6.15 5.52 4.84
C LEU A 42 -6.78 6.13 3.57
N PRO A 43 -7.19 5.31 2.59
CA PRO A 43 -7.85 5.83 1.40
C PRO A 43 -9.19 6.50 1.73
N VAL A 44 -9.46 7.62 1.07
CA VAL A 44 -10.69 8.43 1.21
C VAL A 44 -11.65 8.29 0.05
N ASP A 45 -11.22 7.60 -1.00
CA ASP A 45 -12.00 7.25 -2.16
C ASP A 45 -11.46 5.96 -2.78
N PHE A 46 -12.32 5.26 -3.50
CA PHE A 46 -12.12 3.88 -3.91
C PHE A 46 -12.56 3.66 -5.36
N VAL A 47 -11.80 2.87 -6.10
CA VAL A 47 -12.27 2.25 -7.33
C VAL A 47 -12.95 0.94 -6.95
N VAL A 48 -14.23 0.84 -7.27
CA VAL A 48 -15.09 -0.26 -6.86
C VAL A 48 -15.71 -0.94 -8.07
N ALA A 49 -15.73 -2.27 -8.06
CA ALA A 49 -16.42 -3.10 -9.04
C ALA A 49 -17.05 -4.33 -8.37
N THR A 50 -17.90 -5.05 -9.10
CA THR A 50 -18.50 -6.31 -8.62
C THR A 50 -17.72 -7.55 -9.05
N GLU A 51 -16.77 -7.40 -9.98
CA GLU A 51 -15.98 -8.49 -10.57
C GLU A 51 -14.50 -8.08 -10.69
N VAL A 52 -13.60 -9.05 -10.49
CA VAL A 52 -12.15 -8.87 -10.67
C VAL A 52 -11.75 -9.50 -12.00
N ARG A 53 -11.91 -8.75 -13.09
CA ARG A 53 -11.47 -9.17 -14.42
C ARG A 53 -11.05 -7.97 -15.28
N PRO A 54 -10.19 -8.19 -16.30
CA PRO A 54 -9.80 -7.14 -17.22
C PRO A 54 -11.01 -6.43 -17.86
N GLY A 55 -11.02 -5.10 -17.79
CA GLY A 55 -12.07 -4.27 -18.39
C GLY A 55 -13.43 -4.35 -17.69
N ALA A 56 -13.48 -4.84 -16.45
CA ALA A 56 -14.69 -4.77 -15.63
C ALA A 56 -15.16 -3.32 -15.47
N ALA A 57 -16.48 -3.11 -15.45
CA ALA A 57 -17.05 -1.80 -15.16
C ALA A 57 -16.74 -1.44 -13.70
N ALA A 58 -16.04 -0.33 -13.51
CA ALA A 58 -15.68 0.19 -12.20
C ALA A 58 -16.24 1.60 -12.03
N ARG A 59 -16.48 1.99 -10.77
CA ARG A 59 -16.93 3.33 -10.42
C ARG A 59 -16.18 3.85 -9.21
N LEU A 60 -16.02 5.16 -9.14
CA LEU A 60 -15.44 5.86 -8.01
C LEU A 60 -16.48 6.00 -6.89
N VAL A 61 -16.07 5.73 -5.65
CA VAL A 61 -16.89 5.94 -4.45
C VAL A 61 -16.07 6.65 -3.39
N VAL A 62 -16.66 7.63 -2.72
CA VAL A 62 -16.01 8.33 -1.59
C VAL A 62 -16.22 7.52 -0.31
N ALA A 63 -15.22 7.45 0.55
CA ALA A 63 -15.31 6.77 1.84
C ALA A 63 -16.52 7.28 2.66
N GLY A 64 -17.26 6.34 3.25
CA GLY A 64 -18.50 6.62 4.00
C GLY A 64 -19.77 6.66 3.15
N GLN A 65 -19.67 6.61 1.82
CA GLN A 65 -20.84 6.34 0.97
C GLN A 65 -21.22 4.85 1.05
N PRO A 66 -22.53 4.52 0.97
CA PRO A 66 -22.98 3.15 1.09
C PRO A 66 -22.52 2.29 -0.10
N LEU A 67 -22.15 1.05 0.20
CA LEU A 67 -21.79 0.02 -0.76
C LEU A 67 -22.80 -1.13 -0.68
N SER A 68 -23.02 -1.79 -1.81
CA SER A 68 -23.80 -3.03 -1.83
C SER A 68 -22.95 -4.21 -1.37
N ALA A 69 -23.58 -5.31 -0.97
CA ALA A 69 -22.88 -6.54 -0.60
C ALA A 69 -22.05 -7.14 -1.77
N GLY A 70 -22.40 -6.81 -3.02
CA GLY A 70 -21.66 -7.26 -4.21
C GLY A 70 -20.45 -6.37 -4.55
N ASP A 71 -20.37 -5.17 -3.98
CA ASP A 71 -19.30 -4.23 -4.28
C ASP A 71 -17.98 -4.64 -3.63
N LYS A 72 -16.89 -4.50 -4.38
CA LYS A 72 -15.53 -4.77 -3.95
C LYS A 72 -14.66 -3.55 -4.22
N ILE A 73 -13.98 -3.06 -3.20
CA ILE A 73 -12.91 -2.06 -3.30
C ILE A 73 -11.69 -2.78 -3.85
N LEU A 74 -11.24 -2.37 -5.04
CA LEU A 74 -10.18 -3.06 -5.80
C LEU A 74 -8.97 -2.18 -6.09
N ASP A 75 -9.11 -0.86 -6.00
CA ASP A 75 -8.00 0.09 -6.08
C ASP A 75 -8.32 1.37 -5.29
N ALA A 76 -7.30 2.15 -4.96
CA ALA A 76 -7.47 3.46 -4.35
C ALA A 76 -7.93 4.50 -5.39
N GLY A 77 -8.79 5.43 -4.98
CA GLY A 77 -9.25 6.50 -5.85
C GLY A 77 -8.22 7.64 -6.01
N PRO A 78 -8.45 8.57 -6.95
CA PRO A 78 -7.54 9.66 -7.26
C PRO A 78 -7.30 10.62 -6.08
N ALA A 79 -8.28 10.85 -5.19
CA ALA A 79 -8.06 11.71 -4.02
C ALA A 79 -7.10 11.05 -3.01
N SER A 80 -7.19 9.74 -2.85
CA SER A 80 -6.26 8.95 -2.03
C SER A 80 -4.85 8.94 -2.62
N VAL A 81 -4.74 8.78 -3.94
CA VAL A 81 -3.46 8.89 -4.67
C VAL A 81 -2.83 10.26 -4.48
N ALA A 82 -3.59 11.35 -4.60
CA ALA A 82 -3.08 12.70 -4.40
C ALA A 82 -2.50 12.89 -2.98
N ARG A 83 -3.19 12.39 -1.94
CA ARG A 83 -2.68 12.44 -0.56
C ARG A 83 -1.38 11.66 -0.38
N LEU A 84 -1.25 10.49 -1.01
CA LEU A 84 -0.01 9.71 -0.97
C LEU A 84 1.12 10.43 -1.71
N VAL A 85 0.84 11.05 -2.86
CA VAL A 85 1.80 11.85 -3.63
C VAL A 85 2.31 13.04 -2.82
N ASP A 86 1.44 13.75 -2.11
CA ASP A 86 1.82 14.85 -1.23
C ASP A 86 2.72 14.37 -0.09
N ALA A 87 2.35 13.27 0.57
CA ALA A 87 3.14 12.66 1.64
C ALA A 87 4.52 12.19 1.17
N LEU A 88 4.60 11.59 -0.02
CA LEU A 88 5.87 11.19 -0.63
C LEU A 88 6.76 12.40 -0.95
N THR A 89 6.18 13.49 -1.45
CA THR A 89 6.90 14.73 -1.76
C THR A 89 7.49 15.38 -0.51
N ALA A 90 6.79 15.28 0.61
CA ALA A 90 7.25 15.77 1.91
C ALA A 90 8.29 14.83 2.58
N SER A 91 8.43 13.60 2.10
CA SER A 91 9.27 12.56 2.71
C SER A 91 10.71 12.58 2.19
N LYS A 92 11.63 12.02 2.99
CA LYS A 92 13.04 11.78 2.59
C LYS A 92 13.35 10.31 2.35
N THR A 93 12.56 9.42 2.91
CA THR A 93 12.72 7.98 2.76
C THR A 93 11.35 7.34 2.58
N LEU A 94 11.23 6.46 1.59
CA LEU A 94 10.10 5.59 1.36
C LEU A 94 10.56 4.15 1.55
N ILE A 95 9.87 3.42 2.42
CA ILE A 95 9.90 1.96 2.45
C ILE A 95 8.55 1.47 1.93
N TRP A 96 8.55 0.78 0.79
CA TRP A 96 7.33 0.31 0.15
C TRP A 96 7.21 -1.21 0.26
N ASN A 97 6.11 -1.65 0.89
CA ASN A 97 5.66 -3.02 0.87
C ASN A 97 4.15 -3.11 0.55
N GLY A 98 3.80 -3.74 -0.56
CA GLY A 98 2.42 -4.02 -0.97
C GLY A 98 1.87 -3.02 -2.01
N PRO A 99 1.25 -3.50 -3.10
CA PRO A 99 0.55 -2.62 -4.05
C PRO A 99 -0.70 -1.98 -3.42
N LEU A 100 -1.23 -0.94 -4.05
CA LEU A 100 -2.39 -0.18 -3.56
C LEU A 100 -3.73 -0.77 -4.01
N GLY A 101 -3.71 -1.60 -5.04
CA GLY A 101 -4.88 -2.25 -5.63
C GLY A 101 -4.52 -3.60 -6.24
N VAL A 102 -5.49 -4.21 -6.93
CA VAL A 102 -5.31 -5.48 -7.68
C VAL A 102 -4.59 -5.19 -8.99
N PHE A 103 -3.31 -4.83 -8.90
CA PHE A 103 -2.53 -4.29 -10.02
C PHE A 103 -2.38 -5.25 -11.20
N GLU A 104 -2.57 -6.55 -10.98
CA GLU A 104 -2.51 -7.59 -12.01
C GLU A 104 -3.71 -7.52 -12.97
N VAL A 105 -4.78 -6.79 -12.61
CA VAL A 105 -6.06 -6.78 -13.32
C VAL A 105 -6.49 -5.34 -13.65
N PRO A 106 -6.21 -4.84 -14.87
CA PRO A 106 -6.67 -3.52 -15.29
C PRO A 106 -8.21 -3.42 -15.27
N PRO A 107 -8.81 -2.31 -14.78
CA PRO A 107 -8.17 -1.01 -14.51
C PRO A 107 -7.72 -0.79 -13.05
N PHE A 108 -7.59 -1.85 -12.24
CA PHE A 108 -7.33 -1.78 -10.79
C PHE A 108 -5.86 -1.61 -10.42
N ASP A 109 -5.04 -1.17 -11.37
CA ASP A 109 -3.62 -0.89 -11.25
C ASP A 109 -3.28 0.60 -11.18
N THR A 110 -4.25 1.46 -11.45
CA THR A 110 -4.05 2.90 -11.66
C THR A 110 -3.37 3.58 -10.47
N ALA A 111 -3.81 3.32 -9.24
CA ALA A 111 -3.21 3.96 -8.07
C ALA A 111 -1.78 3.49 -7.85
N THR A 112 -1.56 2.17 -7.97
CA THR A 112 -0.23 1.56 -7.81
C THR A 112 0.76 2.15 -8.81
N VAL A 113 0.38 2.21 -10.09
CA VAL A 113 1.20 2.77 -11.17
C VAL A 113 1.46 4.26 -10.95
N ALA A 114 0.45 5.05 -10.58
CA ALA A 114 0.60 6.49 -10.37
C ALA A 114 1.56 6.80 -9.21
N VAL A 115 1.40 6.12 -8.06
CA VAL A 115 2.29 6.29 -6.91
C VAL A 115 3.70 5.79 -7.22
N ALA A 116 3.83 4.69 -7.99
CA ALA A 116 5.12 4.18 -8.42
C ALA A 116 5.91 5.18 -9.27
N HIS A 117 5.26 5.76 -10.28
CA HIS A 117 5.89 6.78 -11.13
C HIS A 117 6.33 8.01 -10.34
N HIS A 118 5.53 8.45 -9.37
CA HIS A 118 5.89 9.60 -8.54
C HIS A 118 7.09 9.31 -7.64
N ALA A 119 7.06 8.18 -6.93
CA ALA A 119 8.19 7.75 -6.09
C ALA A 119 9.50 7.62 -6.90
N ALA A 120 9.43 7.00 -8.07
CA ALA A 120 10.55 6.87 -9.00
C ALA A 120 11.08 8.23 -9.48
N ALA A 121 10.19 9.17 -9.81
CA ALA A 121 10.60 10.52 -10.21
C ALA A 121 11.37 11.25 -9.10
N LEU A 122 10.89 11.15 -7.85
CA LEU A 122 11.57 11.74 -6.69
C LEU A 122 12.91 11.04 -6.39
N ALA A 123 12.98 9.72 -6.60
CA ALA A 123 14.21 8.94 -6.43
C ALA A 123 15.28 9.32 -7.46
N ARG A 124 14.92 9.39 -8.75
CA ARG A 124 15.84 9.87 -9.81
C ARG A 124 16.33 11.29 -9.58
N ALA A 125 15.46 12.15 -9.00
CA ALA A 125 15.83 13.52 -8.65
C ALA A 125 16.72 13.61 -7.40
N GLY A 126 17.01 12.49 -6.72
CA GLY A 126 17.78 12.47 -5.48
C GLY A 126 17.05 13.09 -4.28
N VAL A 127 15.74 13.29 -4.37
CA VAL A 127 14.92 13.91 -3.32
C VAL A 127 14.44 12.87 -2.30
N LEU A 128 14.23 11.63 -2.76
CA LEU A 128 13.67 10.53 -1.97
C LEU A 128 14.58 9.29 -2.06
N THR A 129 14.97 8.73 -0.91
CA THR A 129 15.49 7.35 -0.87
C THR A 129 14.31 6.39 -0.93
N ALA A 130 14.12 5.72 -2.07
CA ALA A 130 12.97 4.85 -2.31
C ALA A 130 13.38 3.38 -2.31
N VAL A 131 12.97 2.64 -1.28
CA VAL A 131 13.25 1.22 -1.12
C VAL A 131 11.96 0.41 -1.28
N GLY A 132 11.94 -0.48 -2.28
CA GLY A 132 10.86 -1.45 -2.45
C GLY A 132 11.24 -2.82 -1.91
N GLY A 133 10.30 -3.53 -1.27
CA GLY A 133 10.53 -4.89 -0.80
C GLY A 133 9.26 -5.72 -0.70
N GLY A 134 9.39 -7.04 -0.80
CA GLY A 134 8.28 -7.99 -0.91
C GLY A 134 7.99 -8.37 -2.37
N GLY A 135 7.57 -9.62 -2.59
CA GLY A 135 7.38 -10.17 -3.94
C GLY A 135 6.40 -9.37 -4.78
N ASP A 136 5.23 -9.05 -4.22
CA ASP A 136 4.18 -8.32 -4.94
C ASP A 136 4.58 -6.87 -5.22
N THR A 137 5.30 -6.21 -4.31
CA THR A 137 5.84 -4.85 -4.54
C THR A 137 6.82 -4.86 -5.71
N VAL A 138 7.73 -5.84 -5.75
CA VAL A 138 8.71 -5.97 -6.83
C VAL A 138 7.98 -6.18 -8.16
N ALA A 139 6.99 -7.08 -8.20
CA ALA A 139 6.18 -7.32 -9.38
C ALA A 139 5.41 -6.05 -9.82
N ALA A 140 4.83 -5.30 -8.88
CA ALA A 140 4.12 -4.06 -9.17
C ALA A 140 5.03 -2.95 -9.70
N LEU A 141 6.25 -2.80 -9.18
CA LEU A 141 7.23 -1.85 -9.67
C LEU A 141 7.71 -2.19 -11.09
N HIS A 142 7.85 -3.48 -11.40
CA HIS A 142 8.12 -3.95 -12.75
C HIS A 142 6.94 -3.72 -13.69
N HIS A 143 5.71 -3.97 -13.24
CA HIS A 143 4.48 -3.68 -13.99
C HIS A 143 4.37 -2.19 -14.34
N ALA A 144 4.70 -1.30 -13.39
CA ALA A 144 4.75 0.13 -13.61
C ALA A 144 5.97 0.59 -14.44
N GLY A 145 6.95 -0.29 -14.71
CA GLY A 145 8.14 0.02 -15.49
C GLY A 145 9.13 0.95 -14.79
N VAL A 146 9.14 1.00 -13.45
CA VAL A 146 9.98 1.94 -12.67
C VAL A 146 10.95 1.25 -11.71
N ALA A 147 11.08 -0.07 -11.76
CA ALA A 147 11.93 -0.82 -10.82
C ALA A 147 13.38 -0.33 -10.79
N GLU A 148 13.96 -0.02 -11.97
CA GLU A 148 15.34 0.49 -12.11
C GLU A 148 15.51 1.94 -11.63
N ASP A 149 14.42 2.68 -11.44
CA ASP A 149 14.43 4.07 -10.98
C ASP A 149 14.35 4.18 -9.44
N MET A 150 14.06 3.08 -8.76
CA MET A 150 14.05 3.01 -7.30
C MET A 150 15.47 3.02 -6.76
N THR A 151 15.67 3.52 -5.54
CA THR A 151 17.00 3.53 -4.91
C THR A 151 17.48 2.11 -4.58
N PHE A 152 16.57 1.23 -4.15
CA PHE A 152 16.86 -0.18 -3.93
C PHE A 152 15.58 -1.02 -4.06
N VAL A 153 15.68 -2.18 -4.72
CA VAL A 153 14.61 -3.17 -4.77
C VAL A 153 15.13 -4.45 -4.12
N SER A 154 14.57 -4.78 -2.95
CA SER A 154 14.97 -5.94 -2.16
C SER A 154 14.44 -7.23 -2.76
N THR A 155 15.34 -8.17 -3.03
CA THR A 155 15.02 -9.55 -3.42
C THR A 155 14.91 -10.50 -2.23
N ALA A 156 15.10 -10.00 -1.00
CA ALA A 156 15.16 -10.83 0.20
C ALA A 156 13.77 -11.33 0.68
N GLY A 157 12.69 -10.91 0.03
CA GLY A 157 11.33 -11.37 0.33
C GLY A 157 10.97 -11.22 1.80
N GLY A 158 10.59 -12.33 2.46
CA GLY A 158 10.22 -12.33 3.88
C GLY A 158 11.33 -11.89 4.83
N ALA A 159 12.61 -12.14 4.50
CA ALA A 159 13.72 -11.73 5.36
C ALA A 159 13.87 -10.21 5.46
N PHE A 160 13.48 -9.47 4.40
CA PHE A 160 13.43 -8.00 4.45
C PHE A 160 12.39 -7.52 5.47
N LEU A 161 11.20 -8.14 5.47
CA LEU A 161 10.14 -7.78 6.40
C LEU A 161 10.45 -8.17 7.85
N GLU A 162 10.95 -9.38 8.09
CA GLU A 162 11.35 -9.80 9.44
C GLU A 162 12.41 -8.85 10.04
N TRP A 163 13.36 -8.42 9.22
CA TRP A 163 14.36 -7.45 9.64
C TRP A 163 13.76 -6.08 9.94
N MET A 164 12.82 -5.61 9.10
CA MET A 164 12.09 -4.36 9.33
C MET A 164 11.21 -4.40 10.58
N GLU A 165 10.70 -5.57 10.96
CA GLU A 165 10.00 -5.82 12.23
C GLU A 165 10.95 -5.79 13.44
N GLY A 166 12.26 -5.64 13.22
CA GLY A 166 13.29 -5.60 14.26
C GLY A 166 13.73 -6.98 14.75
N LYS A 167 13.38 -8.06 14.03
CA LYS A 167 13.80 -9.41 14.40
C LYS A 167 15.28 -9.64 14.04
N PRO A 168 16.03 -10.39 14.86
CA PRO A 168 17.39 -10.78 14.49
C PRO A 168 17.35 -11.70 13.27
N LEU A 169 18.24 -11.47 12.32
CA LEU A 169 18.45 -12.37 11.18
C LEU A 169 19.63 -13.30 11.49
N PRO A 170 19.41 -14.61 11.77
CA PRO A 170 20.49 -15.50 12.23
C PRO A 170 21.70 -15.55 11.27
N GLY A 171 21.43 -15.54 9.96
CA GLY A 171 22.47 -15.55 8.93
C GLY A 171 23.28 -14.26 8.84
N VAL A 172 22.77 -13.12 9.33
CA VAL A 172 23.51 -11.85 9.41
C VAL A 172 24.28 -11.77 10.73
N GLU A 173 23.67 -12.21 11.84
CA GLU A 173 24.30 -12.17 13.15
C GLU A 173 25.58 -13.00 13.22
N VAL A 174 25.63 -14.17 12.56
CA VAL A 174 26.84 -15.00 12.53
C VAL A 174 28.03 -14.30 11.85
N LEU A 175 27.78 -13.36 10.93
CA LEU A 175 28.84 -12.60 10.25
C LEU A 175 29.38 -11.45 11.11
N ARG A 176 28.63 -11.00 12.12
CA ARG A 176 29.05 -9.94 13.05
C ARG A 176 29.97 -10.45 14.16
N ALA A 177 29.94 -11.75 14.41
CA ALA A 177 30.76 -12.41 15.43
C ALA A 177 32.17 -12.80 14.92
N ALA A 178 32.47 -12.55 13.64
CA ALA A 178 33.76 -12.78 12.99
C ALA A 178 34.56 -11.48 12.89
#